data_AF-A0A4Q7ZNW7-F1
#
_entry.id   AF-A0A4Q7ZNW7-F1
#
_cell.length_a   1.000
_cell.length_b   1.000
_cell.length_c   1.000
_cell.angle_alpha   90.00
_cell.angle_beta   90.00
_cell.angle_gamma   90.00
#
_symmetry.space_group_name_H-M   'P 1'
#
loop_
_entity.id
_entity.type
_entity.pdbx_description
1 polymer ?
#
loop_
_entity_poly.entity_id
_entity_poly.type
_entity_poly.pdbx_seq_one_letter_code
_entity_poly.pdbx_strand_id
1 'polypeptide(L)'
;MHDEVLGLLDQHLAELHALRGELARQRTVAPGERWQVAAATAGSARRYARALTLVLGDDIDDDQPLHAATAPCGDHSREIVASSRSRP
;
A
#
# COMPACT_ATOMS: atom_id res chain seq x y z
N MET A 1 -11.15 22.93 -8.23
CA MET A 1 -10.17 22.19 -7.43
C MET A 1 -10.81 21.25 -6.41
N HIS A 2 -11.64 21.70 -5.46
CA HIS A 2 -12.20 20.78 -4.43
C HIS A 2 -13.02 19.63 -5.04
N ASP A 3 -13.94 19.92 -5.95
CA ASP A 3 -14.74 18.89 -6.64
C ASP A 3 -13.89 17.95 -7.52
N GLU A 4 -12.78 18.46 -8.06
CA GLU A 4 -11.83 17.69 -8.87
C GLU A 4 -11.01 16.72 -8.00
N VAL A 5 -10.56 17.18 -6.83
CA VAL A 5 -9.90 16.32 -5.83
C VAL A 5 -10.86 15.24 -5.32
N LEU A 6 -12.13 15.59 -5.05
CA LEU A 6 -13.15 14.63 -4.63
C LEU A 6 -13.45 13.61 -5.74
N GLY A 7 -13.57 14.06 -6.99
CA GLY A 7 -13.76 13.16 -8.13
C GLY A 7 -12.58 12.18 -8.33
N LEU A 8 -11.34 12.65 -8.14
CA LEU A 8 -10.16 11.78 -8.18
C LEU A 8 -10.14 10.78 -7.02
N LEU A 9 -10.53 11.21 -5.81
CA LEU A 9 -10.64 10.32 -4.65
C LEU A 9 -11.68 9.22 -4.89
N ASP A 10 -12.87 9.58 -5.35
CA ASP A 10 -13.96 8.64 -5.60
C ASP A 10 -13.57 7.59 -6.66
N GLN A 11 -12.93 8.04 -7.74
CA GLN A 11 -12.42 7.14 -8.78
C GLN A 11 -11.41 6.13 -8.22
N HIS A 12 -10.51 6.59 -7.35
CA HIS A 12 -9.49 5.74 -6.76
C HIS A 12 -10.04 4.77 -5.72
N LEU A 13 -10.99 5.22 -4.91
CA LEU A 13 -11.69 4.35 -3.97
C LEU A 13 -12.45 3.25 -4.72
N ALA A 14 -13.08 3.57 -5.86
CA ALA A 14 -13.73 2.58 -6.70
C ALA A 14 -12.75 1.52 -7.25
N GLU A 15 -11.57 1.94 -7.75
CA GLU A 15 -10.53 1.02 -8.25
C GLU A 15 -10.00 0.11 -7.14
N LEU A 16 -9.70 0.66 -5.95
CA LEU A 16 -9.23 -0.11 -4.80
C LEU A 16 -10.30 -1.08 -4.26
N HIS A 17 -11.56 -0.68 -4.25
CA HIS A 17 -12.66 -1.56 -3.87
C HIS A 17 -12.80 -2.75 -4.83
N ALA A 18 -12.65 -2.54 -6.13
CA ALA A 18 -12.66 -3.61 -7.12
C ALA A 18 -11.49 -4.59 -6.91
N LEU A 19 -10.28 -4.09 -6.72
CA LEU A 19 -9.08 -4.90 -6.47
C LEU A 19 -9.18 -5.68 -5.15
N ARG A 20 -9.71 -5.05 -4.09
CA ARG A 20 -10.01 -5.74 -2.82
C ARG A 20 -11.05 -6.83 -3.01
N GLY A 21 -12.10 -6.57 -3.79
CA GLY A 21 -13.11 -7.57 -4.14
C GLY A 21 -12.47 -8.77 -4.85
N GLU A 22 -11.53 -8.51 -5.75
CA GLU A 22 -10.78 -9.55 -6.46
C GLU A 22 -9.90 -10.40 -5.52
N LEU A 23 -9.23 -9.77 -4.56
CA LEU A 23 -8.45 -10.48 -3.53
C LEU A 23 -9.32 -11.29 -2.56
N ALA A 24 -10.52 -10.80 -2.25
CA ALA A 24 -11.43 -11.44 -1.31
C ALA A 24 -12.28 -12.56 -1.93
N ARG A 25 -12.34 -12.65 -3.27
CA ARG A 25 -13.06 -13.71 -3.98
C ARG A 25 -12.45 -15.07 -3.63
N GLN A 26 -13.31 -15.97 -3.14
CA GLN A 26 -12.98 -17.37 -2.97
C GLN A 26 -13.03 -18.07 -4.34
N ARG A 27 -11.95 -17.92 -5.11
CA ARG A 27 -11.75 -18.61 -6.39
C ARG A 27 -10.44 -19.37 -6.41
N THR A 28 -10.33 -20.36 -7.28
CA THR A 28 -9.05 -20.98 -7.60
C THR A 28 -8.20 -19.94 -8.32
N VAL A 29 -7.05 -19.59 -7.72
CA VAL A 29 -6.16 -18.54 -8.22
C VAL A 29 -4.93 -19.21 -8.79
N ALA A 30 -4.56 -18.87 -10.02
CA ALA A 30 -3.33 -19.36 -10.61
C ALA A 30 -2.11 -18.83 -9.81
N PRO A 31 -0.98 -19.55 -9.78
CA PRO A 31 0.25 -19.03 -9.23
C PRO A 31 0.59 -17.66 -9.86
N GLY A 32 0.80 -16.64 -9.04
CA GLY A 32 1.16 -15.28 -9.50
C GLY A 32 -0.01 -14.31 -9.70
N GLU A 33 -1.25 -14.77 -9.86
CA GLU A 33 -2.41 -13.87 -10.02
C GLU A 33 -2.60 -12.97 -8.78
N ARG A 34 -2.45 -13.52 -7.56
CA ARG A 34 -2.52 -12.69 -6.33
C ARG A 34 -1.44 -11.62 -6.29
N TRP A 35 -0.25 -11.93 -6.79
CA TRP A 35 0.85 -10.98 -6.87
C TRP A 35 0.56 -9.89 -7.90
N GLN A 36 -0.05 -10.23 -9.04
CA GLN A 36 -0.50 -9.24 -10.02
C GLN A 36 -1.56 -8.29 -9.45
N VAL A 37 -2.52 -8.79 -8.67
CA VAL A 37 -3.53 -7.93 -8.02
C VAL A 37 -2.89 -7.04 -6.94
N ALA A 38 -1.94 -7.56 -6.16
CA ALA A 38 -1.18 -6.76 -5.21
C ALA A 38 -0.34 -5.67 -5.91
N ALA A 39 0.33 -6.02 -7.01
CA ALA A 39 1.09 -5.07 -7.82
C ALA A 39 0.19 -4.00 -8.45
N ALA A 40 -0.99 -4.38 -8.95
CA ALA A 40 -1.99 -3.46 -9.46
C ALA A 40 -2.48 -2.49 -8.36
N THR A 41 -2.67 -2.99 -7.14
CA THR A 41 -3.03 -2.17 -5.97
C THR A 41 -1.96 -1.14 -5.65
N ALA A 42 -0.69 -1.56 -5.58
CA ALA A 42 0.43 -0.65 -5.36
C ALA A 42 0.58 0.40 -6.49
N GLY A 43 0.38 -0.03 -7.74
CA GLY A 43 0.39 0.84 -8.92
C GLY A 43 -0.73 1.88 -8.88
N SER A 44 -1.95 1.48 -8.52
CA SER A 44 -3.09 2.39 -8.35
C SER A 44 -2.79 3.42 -7.26
N ALA A 45 -2.35 3.01 -6.08
CA ALA A 45 -2.00 3.93 -4.99
C ALA A 45 -0.93 4.96 -5.40
N ARG A 46 0.09 4.53 -6.16
CA ARG A 46 1.14 5.44 -6.66
C ARG A 46 0.60 6.46 -7.68
N ARG A 47 -0.30 6.04 -8.57
CA ARG A 47 -0.96 6.96 -9.53
C ARG A 47 -1.82 7.99 -8.80
N TYR A 48 -2.52 7.58 -7.74
CA TYR A 48 -3.31 8.49 -6.91
C TYR A 48 -2.46 9.61 -6.33
N ALA A 49 -1.37 9.21 -5.65
CA ALA A 49 -0.48 10.12 -4.97
C ALA A 49 0.07 11.14 -5.97
N ARG A 50 0.46 10.69 -7.17
CA ARG A 50 0.90 11.58 -8.24
C ARG A 50 -0.19 12.53 -8.72
N ALA A 51 -1.42 12.05 -8.92
CA ALA A 51 -2.54 12.89 -9.33
C ALA A 51 -2.87 13.95 -8.28
N LEU A 52 -2.91 13.57 -7.00
CA LEU A 52 -3.07 14.50 -5.89
C LEU A 52 -1.94 15.54 -5.82
N THR A 53 -0.68 15.13 -5.96
CA THR A 53 0.45 16.07 -5.98
C THR A 53 0.35 17.05 -7.14
N LEU A 54 -0.18 16.65 -8.30
CA LEU A 54 -0.38 17.58 -9.41
C LEU A 54 -1.53 18.56 -9.16
N VAL A 55 -2.66 18.08 -8.64
CA VAL A 55 -3.82 18.94 -8.37
C VAL A 55 -3.60 19.86 -7.16
N LEU A 56 -2.88 19.39 -6.14
CA LEU A 56 -2.56 20.18 -4.96
C LEU A 56 -1.27 20.98 -5.13
N GLY A 57 -0.29 20.49 -5.87
CA GLY A 57 1.00 21.16 -6.10
C GLY A 57 0.94 22.34 -7.07
N ASP A 58 -0.19 22.54 -7.76
CA ASP A 58 -0.48 23.82 -8.42
C ASP A 58 -0.85 24.93 -7.41
N ASP A 59 -1.17 24.57 -6.15
CA ASP A 59 -1.55 25.46 -5.03
C ASP A 59 -0.60 25.35 -3.81
N ILE A 60 0.35 24.39 -3.80
CA ILE A 60 1.33 24.21 -2.73
C ILE A 60 2.69 24.67 -3.25
N ASP A 61 2.98 25.97 -3.08
CA ASP A 61 4.37 26.44 -3.00
C ASP A 61 5.10 25.64 -1.90
N ASP A 62 6.27 25.13 -2.26
CA ASP A 62 7.21 24.35 -1.43
C ASP A 62 7.39 24.92 -0.01
N ASP A 63 6.72 24.39 1.02
CA ASP A 63 7.23 24.51 2.41
C ASP A 63 6.59 23.60 3.47
N GLN A 64 6.27 22.33 3.17
CA GLN A 64 6.10 21.36 4.27
C GLN A 64 6.74 19.99 4.02
N PRO A 65 7.68 19.56 4.89
CA PRO A 65 8.25 18.23 4.81
C PRO A 65 7.18 17.20 5.17
N LEU A 66 6.88 16.30 4.24
CA LEU A 66 6.09 15.09 4.52
C LEU A 66 6.77 14.33 5.67
N HIS A 67 6.20 14.40 6.86
CA HIS A 67 6.53 13.48 7.93
C HIS A 67 6.20 12.06 7.45
N ALA A 68 7.25 11.32 7.13
CA ALA A 68 7.20 9.89 6.88
C ALA A 68 6.48 9.22 8.05
N ALA A 69 5.23 8.80 7.85
CA ALA A 69 4.53 7.90 8.74
C ALA A 69 5.14 6.51 8.57
N THR A 70 6.32 6.30 9.13
CA THR A 70 6.85 4.98 9.46
C THR A 70 5.97 4.40 10.56
N ALA A 71 5.08 3.47 10.20
CA ALA A 71 4.55 2.54 11.18
C ALA A 71 5.74 1.69 11.68
N PRO A 72 5.96 1.56 13.01
CA PRO A 72 6.97 0.65 13.51
C PRO A 72 6.52 -0.77 13.22
N CYS A 73 7.18 -1.44 12.26
CA CYS A 73 7.19 -2.89 12.22
C CYS A 73 7.84 -3.35 13.52
N GLY A 74 7.03 -3.79 14.48
CA GLY A 74 7.47 -4.43 15.71
C GLY A 74 8.21 -5.72 15.36
N ASP A 75 9.52 -5.61 15.20
CA ASP A 75 10.42 -6.74 15.02
C ASP A 75 10.48 -7.51 16.34
N HIS A 76 9.68 -8.57 16.45
CA HIS A 76 9.84 -9.58 17.47
C HIS A 76 11.13 -10.34 17.18
N SER A 77 12.25 -9.74 17.58
CA SER A 77 13.53 -10.41 17.74
C SER A 77 13.35 -11.54 18.77
N ARG A 78 12.99 -12.73 18.28
CA ARG A 78 13.13 -13.97 19.05
C ARG A 78 14.62 -14.20 19.27
N GLU A 79 15.05 -13.97 20.50
CA GLU A 79 16.36 -14.37 21.01
C GLU A 79 16.69 -15.82 20.64
N ILE A 80 17.88 -15.97 20.09
CA ILE A 80 18.58 -17.24 19.91
C ILE A 80 19.14 -17.63 21.28
N VAL A 81 18.76 -18.80 21.81
CA VAL A 81 19.60 -19.51 22.78
C VAL A 81 19.87 -20.91 22.25
N ALA A 82 21.10 -21.11 21.81
CA ALA A 82 21.72 -22.41 21.60
C ALA A 82 21.80 -23.15 22.94
N SER A 83 21.41 -24.43 22.96
CA SER A 83 21.84 -25.33 24.03
C SER A 83 22.16 -26.71 23.47
N SER A 84 23.44 -26.86 23.14
CA SER A 84 24.13 -28.12 22.93
C SER A 84 23.89 -29.05 24.12
N ARG A 85 23.46 -30.29 23.88
CA ARG A 85 23.73 -31.39 24.82
C ARG A 85 24.22 -32.63 24.07
N SER A 86 25.51 -32.87 24.28
CA SER A 86 26.24 -34.11 24.09
C SER A 86 25.48 -35.33 24.57
N ARG A 87 25.51 -36.39 23.76
CA ARG A 87 25.36 -37.78 24.23
C ARG A 87 26.74 -38.29 24.64
N PRO A 88 26.83 -38.97 25.79
CA PRO A 88 27.51 -40.26 25.88
C PRO A 88 26.49 -41.40 25.82
#